data_AF-A0A1X1JUP4-F1
#
_entry.id   AF-A0A1X1JUP4-F1
#
_cell.length_a   1.000
_cell.length_b   1.000
_cell.length_c   1.000
_cell.angle_alpha   90.00
_cell.angle_beta   90.00
_cell.angle_gamma   90.00
#
_symmetry.space_group_name_H-M   'P 1'
#
loop_
_entity.id
_entity.type
_entity.pdbx_description
1 polymer ?
#
loop_
_entity_poly.entity_id
_entity_poly.type
_entity_poly.pdbx_seq_one_letter_code
_entity_poly.pdbx_strand_id
1 'polypeptide(L)'
;MSKEIDIEYYHQLAMQKQKEHRKVLANLKKKPPKNLDKIAQQIHQEVFEEIDCTACANCCKTLGPDFKEADITRIAKYFKMKLPAFEAEFLQVDEDGDKVFKSMPCPFLGGDNLCSIYEVRPKACREFPHTDRKKIHQINHLTIKNTLTCPAAYLFVEKLKDKL
;
A
#
# COMPACT_ATOMS: atom_id res chain seq x y z
N MET A 1 -14.24 -5.49 -19.34
CA MET A 1 -14.53 -6.42 -18.23
C MET A 1 -13.40 -6.30 -17.25
N SER A 2 -13.59 -5.60 -16.12
CA SER A 2 -12.60 -5.57 -15.04
C SER A 2 -12.44 -7.00 -14.53
N LYS A 3 -11.24 -7.57 -14.66
CA LYS A 3 -10.93 -8.86 -14.05
C LYS A 3 -11.06 -8.68 -12.53
N GLU A 4 -12.01 -9.38 -11.93
CA GLU A 4 -12.15 -9.40 -10.48
C GLU A 4 -10.88 -9.99 -9.87
N ILE A 5 -10.29 -9.28 -8.89
CA ILE A 5 -9.06 -9.70 -8.24
C ILE A 5 -9.42 -10.56 -7.04
N ASP A 6 -9.02 -11.83 -7.07
CA ASP A 6 -9.25 -12.76 -5.97
C ASP A 6 -8.28 -12.49 -4.80
N ILE A 7 -8.68 -11.60 -3.90
CA ILE A 7 -7.89 -11.19 -2.73
C ILE A 7 -7.56 -12.39 -1.83
N GLU A 8 -8.51 -13.30 -1.63
CA GLU A 8 -8.34 -14.43 -0.72
C GLU A 8 -7.31 -15.42 -1.28
N TYR A 9 -7.36 -15.70 -2.58
CA TYR A 9 -6.35 -16.50 -3.26
C TYR A 9 -4.94 -15.94 -3.05
N TYR A 10 -4.73 -14.63 -3.29
CA TYR A 10 -3.42 -14.01 -3.08
C TYR A 10 -2.99 -13.99 -1.61
N HIS A 11 -3.94 -13.79 -0.69
CA HIS A 11 -3.66 -13.87 0.75
C HIS A 11 -3.16 -15.27 1.15
N GLN A 12 -3.84 -16.33 0.71
CA GLN A 12 -3.42 -17.71 0.97
C GLN A 12 -2.06 -18.03 0.37
N LEU A 13 -1.81 -17.60 -0.87
CA LEU A 13 -0.50 -17.74 -1.49
C LEU A 13 0.61 -17.01 -0.72
N ALA A 14 0.33 -15.78 -0.26
CA ALA A 14 1.27 -14.99 0.52
C ALA A 14 1.57 -15.65 1.87
N MET A 15 0.55 -16.19 2.56
CA MET A 15 0.73 -16.96 3.80
C MET A 15 1.64 -18.19 3.58
N GLN A 16 1.40 -18.95 2.52
CA GLN A 16 2.18 -20.15 2.18
C GLN A 16 3.64 -19.81 1.83
N LYS A 17 3.87 -18.73 1.07
CA LYS A 17 5.22 -18.33 0.62
C LYS A 17 5.94 -17.39 1.59
N GLN A 18 5.37 -17.08 2.76
CA GLN A 18 5.89 -16.05 3.64
C GLN A 18 7.33 -16.30 4.11
N LYS A 19 7.70 -17.56 4.36
CA LYS A 19 9.08 -17.95 4.72
C LYS A 19 10.05 -17.74 3.56
N GLU A 20 9.62 -18.06 2.34
CA GLU A 20 10.40 -17.89 1.11
C GLU A 20 10.60 -16.41 0.79
N HIS A 21 9.54 -15.62 0.79
CA HIS A 21 9.58 -14.17 0.57
C HIS A 21 10.48 -13.47 1.58
N ARG A 22 10.42 -13.84 2.86
CA ARG A 22 11.35 -13.35 3.89
C ARG A 22 12.80 -13.63 3.53
N LYS A 23 13.12 -14.82 3.00
CA LYS A 23 14.48 -15.19 2.59
C LYS A 23 14.95 -14.36 1.40
N VAL A 24 14.11 -14.19 0.37
CA VAL A 24 14.39 -13.34 -0.81
C VAL A 24 14.70 -11.91 -0.37
N LEU A 25 13.82 -11.31 0.42
CA LEU A 25 13.98 -9.93 0.90
C LEU A 25 15.18 -9.77 1.84
N ALA A 26 15.48 -10.76 2.69
CA ALA A 26 16.67 -10.73 3.52
C ALA A 26 17.96 -10.77 2.68
N ASN A 27 17.99 -11.59 1.63
CA ASN A 27 19.11 -11.65 0.70
C ASN A 27 19.27 -10.34 -0.08
N LEU A 28 18.17 -9.76 -0.56
CA LEU A 28 18.18 -8.47 -1.24
C LEU A 28 18.78 -7.37 -0.37
N LYS A 29 18.45 -7.34 0.93
CA LYS A 29 19.03 -6.36 1.88
C LYS A 29 20.54 -6.57 2.08
N LYS A 30 21.01 -7.82 2.11
CA LYS A 30 22.44 -8.15 2.30
C LYS A 30 23.28 -7.84 1.07
N LYS A 31 22.76 -8.11 -0.13
CA LYS A 31 23.48 -7.96 -1.40
C LYS A 31 22.59 -7.30 -2.46
N PRO A 32 22.26 -6.01 -2.31
CA PRO A 32 21.42 -5.32 -3.28
C PRO A 32 22.19 -5.17 -4.61
N PRO A 33 21.61 -5.56 -5.75
CA PRO A 33 22.21 -5.29 -7.06
C PRO A 33 22.39 -3.78 -7.29
N LYS A 34 23.43 -3.39 -8.05
CA LYS A 34 23.68 -1.96 -8.37
C LYS A 34 22.51 -1.30 -9.10
N ASN A 35 21.78 -2.07 -9.91
CA ASN A 35 20.63 -1.63 -10.69
C ASN A 35 19.27 -1.99 -10.04
N LEU A 36 19.24 -2.26 -8.72
CA LEU A 36 18.01 -2.65 -8.02
C LEU A 36 16.85 -1.69 -8.23
N ASP A 37 17.09 -0.37 -8.16
CA ASP A 37 16.02 0.62 -8.35
C ASP A 37 15.39 0.52 -9.75
N LYS A 38 16.19 0.23 -10.78
CA LYS A 38 15.71 0.02 -12.15
C LYS A 38 14.92 -1.29 -12.27
N ILE A 39 15.40 -2.36 -11.64
CA ILE A 39 14.71 -3.66 -11.59
C ILE A 39 13.35 -3.51 -10.91
N ALA A 40 13.32 -2.85 -9.75
CA ALA A 40 12.09 -2.63 -8.98
C ALA A 40 11.07 -1.80 -9.78
N GLN A 41 11.51 -0.71 -10.43
CA GLN A 41 10.63 0.11 -11.26
C GLN A 41 10.04 -0.68 -12.43
N GLN A 42 10.85 -1.50 -13.11
CA GLN A 42 10.37 -2.35 -14.20
C GLN A 42 9.33 -3.37 -13.70
N ILE A 43 9.62 -4.04 -12.58
CA ILE A 43 8.67 -5.00 -11.96
C ILE A 43 7.39 -4.29 -11.53
N HIS A 44 7.49 -3.08 -10.98
CA HIS A 44 6.32 -2.28 -10.61
C HIS A 44 5.41 -2.06 -11.82
N GLN A 45 5.97 -1.59 -12.94
CA GLN A 45 5.19 -1.40 -14.17
C GLN A 45 4.55 -2.71 -14.64
N GLU A 46 5.31 -3.80 -14.72
CA GLU A 46 4.80 -5.13 -15.10
C GLU A 46 3.65 -5.60 -14.19
N VAL A 47 3.74 -5.38 -12.88
CA VAL A 47 2.69 -5.79 -11.93
C VAL A 47 1.42 -4.95 -12.08
N PHE A 48 1.55 -3.64 -12.26
CA PHE A 48 0.39 -2.74 -12.36
C PHE A 48 -0.24 -2.71 -13.76
N GLU A 49 0.37 -3.35 -14.75
CA GLU A 49 -0.31 -3.77 -15.98
C GLU A 49 -1.27 -4.96 -15.74
N GLU A 50 -0.99 -5.80 -14.74
CA GLU A 50 -1.80 -6.98 -14.39
C GLU A 50 -2.83 -6.68 -13.27
N ILE A 51 -2.49 -5.79 -12.34
CA ILE A 51 -3.27 -5.48 -11.13
C ILE A 51 -3.80 -4.06 -11.18
N ASP A 52 -5.12 -3.95 -11.32
CA ASP A 52 -5.84 -2.69 -11.15
C ASP A 52 -6.12 -2.43 -9.66
N CYS A 53 -5.46 -1.43 -9.09
CA CYS A 53 -5.65 -1.06 -7.68
C CYS A 53 -7.06 -0.52 -7.36
N THR A 54 -7.77 -0.01 -8.37
CA THR A 54 -9.16 0.47 -8.23
C THR A 54 -10.19 -0.66 -8.22
N ALA A 55 -9.81 -1.86 -8.65
CA ALA A 55 -10.72 -3.01 -8.71
C ALA A 55 -10.96 -3.68 -7.35
N CYS A 56 -9.95 -3.76 -6.47
CA CYS A 56 -10.06 -4.53 -5.21
C CYS A 56 -10.42 -3.69 -3.98
N ALA A 57 -9.90 -2.45 -3.91
CA ALA A 57 -9.97 -1.56 -2.75
C ALA A 57 -9.61 -2.22 -1.39
N ASN A 58 -8.84 -3.30 -1.38
CA ASN A 58 -8.59 -4.07 -0.16
C ASN A 58 -7.91 -3.24 0.93
N CYS A 59 -6.93 -2.40 0.54
CA CYS A 59 -6.27 -1.48 1.46
C CYS A 59 -7.26 -0.44 2.02
N CYS A 60 -8.18 0.08 1.21
CA CYS A 60 -9.21 1.00 1.69
C CYS A 60 -10.23 0.33 2.64
N LYS A 61 -10.38 -0.99 2.57
CA LYS A 61 -11.28 -1.77 3.43
C LYS A 61 -10.64 -2.18 4.75
N THR A 62 -9.33 -2.44 4.74
CA THR A 62 -8.66 -3.15 5.85
C THR A 62 -7.44 -2.44 6.43
N LEU A 63 -6.85 -1.46 5.72
CA LEU A 63 -5.67 -0.72 6.18
C LEU A 63 -6.00 0.75 6.48
N GLY A 64 -5.76 1.17 7.72
CA GLY A 64 -5.69 2.59 8.07
C GLY A 64 -4.32 3.15 7.67
N PRO A 65 -4.23 4.12 6.74
CA PRO A 65 -2.97 4.78 6.41
C PRO A 65 -2.55 5.71 7.56
N ASP A 66 -1.24 5.95 7.67
CA ASP A 66 -0.72 7.05 8.48
C ASP A 66 -0.95 8.39 7.77
N PHE A 67 -1.39 9.38 8.54
CA PHE A 67 -1.60 10.75 8.10
C PHE A 67 -0.46 11.63 8.57
N LYS A 68 0.11 12.40 7.64
CA LYS A 68 1.02 13.50 7.98
C LYS A 68 0.25 14.81 8.05
N GLU A 69 0.75 15.78 8.82
CA GLU A 69 0.12 17.11 8.96
C GLU A 69 -0.21 17.78 7.61
N ALA A 70 0.66 17.59 6.61
CA ALA A 70 0.45 18.09 5.26
C ALA A 70 -0.75 17.43 4.56
N ASP A 71 -0.98 16.14 4.78
CA ASP A 71 -2.15 15.42 4.26
C ASP A 71 -3.42 15.92 4.94
N ILE A 72 -3.41 16.04 6.27
CA ILE A 72 -4.55 16.53 7.07
C ILE A 72 -4.95 17.93 6.61
N THR A 73 -3.99 18.84 6.52
CA THR A 73 -4.22 20.21 6.07
C THR A 73 -4.85 20.25 4.68
N ARG A 74 -4.32 19.45 3.75
CA ARG A 74 -4.75 19.40 2.35
C ARG A 74 -6.16 18.81 2.20
N ILE A 75 -6.49 17.75 2.96
CA ILE A 75 -7.79 17.10 2.92
C ILE A 75 -8.85 17.94 3.64
N ALA A 76 -8.52 18.53 4.80
CA ALA A 76 -9.42 19.45 5.50
C ALA A 76 -9.81 20.64 4.60
N LYS A 77 -8.85 21.20 3.86
CA LYS A 77 -9.11 22.25 2.86
C LYS A 77 -10.05 21.79 1.76
N TYR A 78 -9.91 20.56 1.27
CA TYR A 78 -10.81 19.99 0.25
C TYR A 78 -12.26 19.94 0.74
N PHE A 79 -12.50 19.54 1.99
CA PHE A 79 -13.82 19.55 2.62
C PHE A 79 -14.28 20.92 3.13
N LYS A 80 -13.45 21.96 3.01
CA LYS A 80 -13.68 23.30 3.60
C LYS A 80 -13.92 23.24 5.12
N MET A 81 -13.26 22.29 5.79
CA MET A 81 -13.30 22.12 7.25
C MET A 81 -12.11 22.82 7.91
N LYS A 82 -12.29 23.28 9.16
CA LYS A 82 -11.16 23.67 10.01
C LYS A 82 -10.38 22.41 10.42
N LEU A 83 -9.05 22.49 10.54
CA LEU A 83 -8.22 21.34 10.90
C LEU A 83 -8.71 20.59 12.15
N PRO A 84 -8.98 21.25 13.30
CA PRO A 84 -9.43 20.52 14.49
C PRO A 84 -10.76 19.79 14.29
N ALA A 85 -11.66 20.33 13.45
CA ALA A 85 -12.92 19.68 13.15
C ALA A 85 -12.71 18.44 12.26
N PHE A 86 -11.81 18.52 11.28
CA PHE A 86 -11.47 17.37 10.44
C PHE A 86 -10.82 16.24 11.26
N GLU A 87 -9.87 16.58 12.11
CA GLU A 87 -9.21 15.60 12.99
C GLU A 87 -10.20 14.96 13.96
N ALA A 88 -11.02 15.78 14.61
CA ALA A 88 -12.05 15.29 15.53
C ALA A 88 -13.11 14.42 14.83
N GLU A 89 -13.37 14.62 13.54
CA GLU A 89 -14.32 13.79 12.79
C GLU A 89 -13.69 12.47 12.34
N PHE A 90 -12.49 12.52 11.74
CA PHE A 90 -11.97 11.39 10.96
C PHE A 90 -10.78 10.67 11.60
N LEU A 91 -10.01 11.31 12.47
CA LEU A 91 -8.69 10.81 12.89
C LEU A 91 -8.59 10.52 14.39
N GLN A 92 -7.73 9.56 14.72
CA GLN A 92 -7.28 9.26 16.08
C GLN A 92 -5.77 9.00 16.07
N VAL A 93 -5.16 9.02 17.26
CA VAL A 93 -3.76 8.64 17.44
C VAL A 93 -3.72 7.17 17.85
N ASP A 94 -2.91 6.36 17.16
CA ASP A 94 -2.72 4.94 17.49
C ASP A 94 -1.64 4.72 18.57
N GLU A 95 -1.34 3.45 18.85
CA GLU A 95 -0.38 3.04 19.88
C GLU A 95 1.07 3.49 19.57
N ASP A 96 1.39 3.69 18.29
CA ASP A 96 2.70 4.14 17.81
C ASP A 96 2.80 5.67 17.76
N GLY A 97 1.70 6.39 18.08
CA GLY A 97 1.63 7.85 18.05
C GLY A 97 1.33 8.42 16.66
N ASP A 98 0.97 7.58 15.68
CA ASP A 98 0.61 8.01 14.34
C ASP A 98 -0.86 8.41 14.26
N LYS A 99 -1.16 9.42 13.44
CA LYS A 99 -2.55 9.81 13.15
C LYS A 99 -3.13 8.87 12.10
N VAL A 100 -4.18 8.15 12.45
CA VAL A 100 -4.86 7.15 11.60
C VAL A 100 -6.37 7.40 11.57
N PHE A 101 -7.10 6.71 10.68
CA PHE A 101 -8.57 6.78 10.70
C PHE A 101 -9.17 6.21 11.99
N LYS A 102 -10.29 6.80 12.42
CA LYS A 102 -11.09 6.29 13.55
C LYS A 102 -11.80 4.98 13.26
N SER A 103 -12.14 4.74 12.00
CA SER A 103 -12.91 3.56 11.59
C SER A 103 -12.43 3.01 10.25
N MET A 104 -12.65 1.71 10.08
CA MET A 104 -12.49 1.00 8.81
C MET A 104 -13.81 0.25 8.51
N PRO A 105 -14.23 0.11 7.24
CA PRO A 105 -13.60 0.61 6.01
C PRO A 105 -13.39 2.13 5.98
N CYS A 106 -12.43 2.59 5.19
CA CYS A 106 -12.10 4.01 5.06
C CYS A 106 -13.37 4.84 4.84
N PRO A 107 -13.59 5.94 5.59
CA PRO A 107 -14.79 6.75 5.49
C PRO A 107 -14.95 7.42 4.11
N PHE A 108 -13.89 7.45 3.32
CA PHE A 108 -13.88 8.00 1.97
C PHE A 108 -14.04 6.95 0.86
N LEU A 109 -14.22 5.68 1.20
CA LEU A 109 -14.47 4.59 0.24
C LEU A 109 -15.95 4.56 -0.15
N GLY A 110 -16.23 4.73 -1.45
CA GLY A 110 -17.57 4.60 -2.02
C GLY A 110 -18.02 3.16 -2.21
N GLY A 111 -19.32 2.95 -2.44
CA GLY A 111 -19.90 1.63 -2.69
C GLY A 111 -19.45 0.97 -4.00
N ASP A 112 -18.80 1.75 -4.88
CA ASP A 112 -18.20 1.34 -6.15
C ASP A 112 -16.69 1.03 -6.03
N ASN A 113 -16.17 0.92 -4.79
CA ASN A 113 -14.73 0.77 -4.49
C ASN A 113 -13.86 1.99 -4.85
N LEU A 114 -14.45 3.14 -5.22
CA LEU A 114 -13.69 4.34 -5.56
C LEU A 114 -13.52 5.27 -4.36
N CYS A 115 -12.38 5.96 -4.32
CA CYS A 115 -12.08 6.91 -3.26
C CYS A 115 -12.69 8.28 -3.60
N SER A 116 -13.58 8.78 -2.75
CA SER A 116 -14.21 10.11 -2.88
C SER A 116 -13.21 11.28 -2.78
N ILE A 117 -12.00 11.02 -2.28
CA ILE A 117 -10.91 11.99 -2.17
C ILE A 117 -9.68 11.60 -2.97
N TYR A 118 -9.82 10.81 -4.05
CA TYR A 118 -8.69 10.20 -4.77
C TYR A 118 -7.54 11.19 -5.06
N GLU A 119 -7.84 12.35 -5.64
CA GLU A 119 -6.84 13.39 -5.97
C GLU A 119 -6.10 13.94 -4.74
N VAL A 120 -6.81 13.98 -3.61
CA VAL A 120 -6.29 14.47 -2.35
C VAL A 120 -6.08 13.35 -1.32
N ARG A 121 -5.89 12.09 -1.74
CA ARG A 121 -5.60 10.99 -0.81
C ARG A 121 -4.28 11.21 -0.04
N PRO A 122 -4.11 10.65 1.16
CA PRO A 122 -2.85 10.72 1.92
C PRO A 122 -1.68 10.15 1.13
N LYS A 123 -0.46 10.59 1.47
CA LYS A 123 0.76 10.10 0.79
C LYS A 123 0.88 8.58 0.89
N ALA A 124 0.58 8.01 2.06
CA ALA A 124 0.61 6.56 2.27
C ALA A 124 -0.34 5.81 1.32
N CYS A 125 -1.58 6.29 1.14
CA CYS A 125 -2.52 5.73 0.17
C CYS A 125 -2.04 5.84 -1.28
N ARG A 126 -1.35 6.93 -1.64
CA ARG A 126 -0.84 7.14 -3.00
C ARG A 126 0.33 6.22 -3.33
N GLU A 127 1.18 5.99 -2.35
CA GLU A 127 2.41 5.23 -2.55
C GLU A 127 2.24 3.72 -2.30
N PHE A 128 1.18 3.28 -1.59
CA PHE A 128 0.93 1.87 -1.31
C PHE A 128 0.88 1.02 -2.60
N PRO A 129 1.54 -0.16 -2.66
CA PRO A 129 2.25 -0.89 -1.59
C PRO A 129 3.74 -0.53 -1.45
N HIS A 130 4.14 0.64 -1.93
CA HIS A 130 5.49 1.23 -1.91
C HIS A 130 6.52 0.51 -2.79
N THR A 131 6.07 -0.05 -3.91
CA THR A 131 6.94 -0.81 -4.84
C THR A 131 7.67 0.06 -5.87
N ASP A 132 7.21 1.30 -6.13
CA ASP A 132 7.85 2.26 -7.06
C ASP A 132 8.89 3.18 -6.39
N ARG A 133 9.36 2.82 -5.20
CA ARG A 133 10.31 3.66 -4.46
C ARG A 133 11.76 3.26 -4.75
N LYS A 134 12.65 4.24 -4.60
CA LYS A 134 14.10 3.98 -4.51
C LYS A 134 14.47 3.29 -3.21
N LYS A 135 15.54 2.49 -3.27
CA LYS A 135 16.10 1.73 -2.14
C LYS A 135 15.05 0.89 -1.41
N ILE A 136 14.19 0.21 -2.17
CA ILE A 136 13.08 -0.58 -1.61
C ILE A 136 13.52 -1.60 -0.54
N HIS A 137 14.75 -2.12 -0.64
CA HIS A 137 15.34 -3.03 0.35
C HIS A 137 15.36 -2.47 1.79
N GLN A 138 15.27 -1.15 1.98
CA GLN A 138 15.19 -0.50 3.29
C GLN A 138 13.85 -0.77 3.99
N ILE A 139 12.78 -1.02 3.24
CA ILE A 139 11.44 -1.28 3.77
C ILE A 139 10.98 -2.73 3.60
N ASN A 140 11.90 -3.67 3.45
CA ASN A 140 11.55 -5.09 3.29
C ASN A 140 10.65 -5.64 4.41
N HIS A 141 10.71 -5.06 5.61
CA HIS A 141 9.83 -5.39 6.72
C HIS A 141 8.37 -4.93 6.51
N LEU A 142 8.15 -3.87 5.73
CA LEU A 142 6.83 -3.45 5.25
C LEU A 142 6.43 -4.24 4.01
N THR A 143 7.33 -4.41 3.04
CA THR A 143 7.06 -5.16 1.80
C THR A 143 6.51 -6.56 2.13
N ILE A 144 7.12 -7.27 3.08
CA ILE A 144 6.68 -8.61 3.50
C ILE A 144 5.33 -8.61 4.25
N LYS A 145 4.96 -7.52 4.92
CA LYS A 145 3.63 -7.40 5.52
C LYS A 145 2.60 -7.13 4.43
N ASN A 146 2.95 -6.24 3.49
CA ASN A 146 2.09 -5.84 2.39
C ASN A 146 1.76 -6.99 1.44
N THR A 147 2.60 -8.04 1.33
CA THR A 147 2.27 -9.24 0.53
C THR A 147 1.00 -9.94 1.02
N LEU A 148 0.69 -9.88 2.32
CA LEU A 148 -0.51 -10.48 2.89
C LEU A 148 -1.78 -9.67 2.56
N THR A 149 -1.65 -8.38 2.30
CA THR A 149 -2.82 -7.52 2.03
C THR A 149 -3.00 -7.22 0.54
N CYS A 150 -1.91 -7.08 -0.20
CA CYS A 150 -1.94 -6.55 -1.56
C CYS A 150 -1.46 -7.60 -2.58
N PRO A 151 -2.33 -8.02 -3.52
CA PRO A 151 -1.95 -8.85 -4.65
C PRO A 151 -0.75 -8.32 -5.44
N ALA A 152 -0.67 -7.00 -5.66
CA ALA A 152 0.47 -6.37 -6.34
C ALA A 152 1.77 -6.51 -5.52
N ALA A 153 1.72 -6.41 -4.20
CA ALA A 153 2.91 -6.62 -3.37
C ALA A 153 3.39 -8.08 -3.43
N TYR A 154 2.47 -9.04 -3.40
CA TYR A 154 2.80 -10.46 -3.57
C TYR A 154 3.49 -10.72 -4.92
N LEU A 155 2.86 -10.30 -6.03
CA LEU A 155 3.40 -10.50 -7.38
C LEU A 155 4.73 -9.78 -7.58
N PHE A 156 4.89 -8.59 -6.98
CA PHE A 156 6.15 -7.86 -7.00
C PHE A 156 7.29 -8.69 -6.38
N VAL A 157 7.08 -9.33 -5.23
CA VAL A 157 8.11 -10.15 -4.58
C VAL A 157 8.38 -11.44 -5.37
N GLU A 158 7.36 -12.04 -5.99
CA GLU A 158 7.55 -13.19 -6.89
C GLU A 158 8.41 -12.83 -8.11
N LYS A 159 8.07 -11.75 -8.83
CA LYS A 159 8.88 -11.30 -9.98
C LYS A 159 10.29 -10.84 -9.56
N LEU A 160 10.41 -10.27 -8.36
CA LEU A 160 11.72 -9.90 -7.79
C LEU A 160 12.58 -11.14 -7.56
N LYS A 161 11.99 -12.22 -7.03
CA LYS A 161 12.68 -13.51 -6.87
C LYS A 161 13.16 -14.06 -8.21
N ASP A 162 12.36 -13.96 -9.26
CA ASP A 162 12.71 -14.50 -10.58
C ASP A 162 13.82 -13.70 -11.29
N LYS A 163 13.96 -12.40 -10.98
CA LYS A 163 14.98 -11.51 -11.57
C LYS A 163 16.29 -11.41 -10.79
N LEU A 164 16.38 -11.94 -9.57
CA LEU A 164 17.54 -11.83 -8.68
C LEU A 164 18.28 -13.16 -8.49
#